data_AF-G7VSE9-F1
#
_entry.id   AF-G7VSE9-F1
#
_cell.length_a   1.000
_cell.length_b   1.000
_cell.length_c   1.000
_cell.angle_alpha   90.00
_cell.angle_beta   90.00
_cell.angle_gamma   90.00
#
_symmetry.space_group_name_H-M   'P 1'
#
loop_
_entity.id
_entity.type
_entity.pdbx_description
1 polymer ?
#
loop_
_entity_poly.entity_id
_entity_poly.type
_entity_poly.pdbx_seq_one_letter_code
_entity_poly.pdbx_strand_id
1 'polypeptide(L)'
;MIKSKNIKKTLSVSFTAILAFSLISPVYGDASTTTAAGASTISAKVSAKLNQQFSESEYVTYLVKLKDQVDTESVAKHAFQKASSDQISPAAAKLSVRTTVVNSLIDTAEKSQQPVEEYLKKEVNNGGVKKYKSYFIVNALAVTSTKEVLDNLATLPEVDKILPDETRELQKVEIDKDAQPAAEQAAVDTAATEENAQKSVEESVYKDAVTPSRAEWNISKIKAPQVWAKGIDGKGVVVANLDTGVEYTHPALKRKWRGLNASGQVVNPELSWYDAVNGASLPTDSNGHGTHTMGTSVGSDSNGTNEIGVAPGAKWIAVRVFNPSTTDSILLDGGQWLLAPVDKNGKKHPELAPDVVNNSWGGGPGLDEWYRPVTKAWRAAQIFPEFSAGNTTLSNPGGPGSVANPANLPEAYATGATDVNNKLASFSLRGPSPYGEVKPEISAPGVNIRSSVPGGVYEGGWNGTSMAGPHTAGLAALLLQAKPSLTVDQLEDVISKTATPLTDSQYRTSPNNGYGYGLIDALAAVNSVLN
;
A
#
# COMPACT_ATOMS: atom_id res chain seq x y z
N MET A 1 59.65 56.03 -25.01
CA MET A 1 60.88 55.22 -25.15
C MET A 1 60.69 54.02 -24.23
N ILE A 2 60.73 52.76 -24.64
CA ILE A 2 61.79 52.05 -25.39
C ILE A 2 61.24 51.35 -26.65
N LYS A 3 62.10 51.14 -27.66
CA LYS A 3 61.78 50.43 -28.91
C LYS A 3 62.24 48.97 -28.84
N SER A 4 61.49 48.06 -29.45
CA SER A 4 62.09 47.03 -30.31
C SER A 4 61.13 46.67 -31.44
N LYS A 5 61.60 46.78 -32.68
CA LYS A 5 60.94 46.28 -33.89
C LYS A 5 61.66 44.99 -34.30
N ASN A 6 61.02 44.12 -35.11
CA ASN A 6 61.38 43.96 -36.54
C ASN A 6 60.81 42.69 -37.21
N ILE A 7 60.29 42.87 -38.46
CA ILE A 7 60.63 42.09 -39.70
C ILE A 7 60.09 40.64 -39.79
N LYS A 8 59.56 40.07 -40.91
CA LYS A 8 59.30 40.37 -42.35
C LYS A 8 58.17 39.37 -42.79
N LYS A 9 57.51 39.37 -43.97
CA LYS A 9 57.52 40.13 -45.24
C LYS A 9 56.09 40.07 -45.88
N THR A 10 55.93 40.53 -47.12
CA THR A 10 54.74 40.38 -48.00
C THR A 10 55.06 39.55 -49.25
N LEU A 11 54.04 38.94 -49.89
CA LEU A 11 53.79 38.58 -51.32
C LEU A 11 52.75 37.41 -51.37
N SER A 12 51.88 37.19 -52.37
CA SER A 12 51.39 38.00 -53.50
C SER A 12 50.10 37.38 -54.12
N VAL A 13 49.13 38.23 -54.47
CA VAL A 13 48.15 38.18 -55.61
C VAL A 13 47.80 36.84 -56.29
N SER A 14 46.49 36.52 -56.37
CA SER A 14 45.74 36.24 -57.62
C SER A 14 44.21 36.17 -57.39
N PHE A 15 43.47 37.16 -57.91
CA PHE A 15 42.45 37.07 -58.98
C PHE A 15 41.14 36.32 -58.62
N THR A 16 40.05 37.00 -58.22
CA THR A 16 39.08 37.85 -58.99
C THR A 16 37.89 37.06 -59.56
N ALA A 17 36.71 37.37 -59.02
CA ALA A 17 35.34 37.24 -59.59
C ALA A 17 34.88 35.92 -60.25
N ILE A 18 33.72 35.42 -59.78
CA ILE A 18 32.45 35.47 -60.53
C ILE A 18 31.31 35.49 -59.50
N LEU A 19 30.34 36.38 -59.71
CA LEU A 19 29.09 36.45 -58.97
C LEU A 19 27.97 36.47 -60.01
N ALA A 20 26.95 35.62 -59.81
CA ALA A 20 25.57 35.67 -60.33
C ALA A 20 25.10 34.45 -61.17
N PHE A 21 23.85 34.05 -60.88
CA PHE A 21 22.98 33.05 -61.54
C PHE A 21 23.54 31.61 -61.64
N SER A 22 22.93 30.62 -60.98
CA SER A 22 21.62 30.12 -61.43
C SER A 22 20.98 29.08 -60.49
N LEU A 23 19.64 28.99 -60.60
CA LEU A 23 18.77 27.85 -60.28
C LEU A 23 18.60 27.40 -58.80
N ILE A 24 17.40 27.69 -58.29
CA ILE A 24 16.72 26.89 -57.28
C ILE A 24 16.54 25.47 -57.83
N SER A 25 17.03 24.46 -57.11
CA SER A 25 16.70 23.05 -57.34
C SER A 25 15.74 22.58 -56.24
N PRO A 26 14.64 21.88 -56.56
CA PRO A 26 13.77 21.30 -55.54
C PRO A 26 14.50 20.14 -54.87
N VAL A 27 14.75 20.25 -53.57
CA VAL A 27 15.17 19.11 -52.77
C VAL A 27 13.96 18.20 -52.58
N TYR A 28 13.88 17.15 -53.40
CA TYR A 28 13.07 15.98 -53.06
C TYR A 28 13.72 15.31 -51.84
N GLY A 29 13.22 15.66 -50.66
CA GLY A 29 13.57 15.00 -49.41
C GLY A 29 12.93 13.62 -49.38
N ASP A 30 13.75 12.58 -49.45
CA ASP A 30 13.31 11.19 -49.49
C ASP A 30 12.68 10.79 -48.14
N ALA A 31 11.40 10.41 -48.15
CA ALA A 31 10.57 10.23 -46.95
C ALA A 31 10.82 8.91 -46.20
N SER A 32 12.06 8.43 -46.19
CA SER A 32 12.44 7.06 -45.79
C SER A 32 13.29 6.99 -44.51
N THR A 33 13.85 8.10 -44.03
CA THR A 33 14.79 8.10 -42.88
C THR A 33 14.20 8.58 -41.54
N THR A 34 13.03 9.21 -41.53
CA THR A 34 12.33 9.64 -40.30
C THR A 34 11.53 8.52 -39.62
N THR A 35 11.18 7.46 -40.34
CA THR A 35 10.34 6.35 -39.83
C THR A 35 11.10 5.43 -38.87
N ALA A 36 12.35 5.06 -39.17
CA ALA A 36 13.11 4.09 -38.38
C ALA A 36 13.46 4.60 -36.96
N ALA A 37 13.88 5.87 -36.83
CA ALA A 37 14.21 6.47 -35.54
C ALA A 37 12.95 6.72 -34.67
N GLY A 38 11.84 7.12 -35.30
CA GLY A 38 10.54 7.25 -34.64
C GLY A 38 10.03 5.90 -34.12
N ALA A 39 10.00 4.88 -34.97
CA ALA A 39 9.56 3.53 -34.61
C ALA A 39 10.42 2.91 -33.49
N SER A 40 11.74 3.10 -33.53
CA SER A 40 12.68 2.72 -32.47
C SER A 40 12.32 3.36 -31.12
N THR A 41 11.98 4.65 -31.13
CA THR A 41 11.64 5.40 -29.91
C THR A 41 10.27 5.00 -29.35
N ILE A 42 9.27 4.74 -30.21
CA ILE A 42 7.95 4.23 -29.81
C ILE A 42 8.08 2.84 -29.17
N SER A 43 8.82 1.94 -29.81
CA SER A 43 9.03 0.56 -29.33
C SER A 43 9.73 0.47 -27.96
N ALA A 44 10.44 1.52 -27.53
CA ALA A 44 11.11 1.57 -26.23
C ALA A 44 10.17 1.99 -25.08
N LYS A 45 9.08 2.73 -25.38
CA LYS A 45 8.12 3.19 -24.36
C LYS A 45 6.96 2.24 -24.14
N VAL A 46 6.52 1.54 -25.19
CA VAL A 46 5.31 0.70 -25.18
C VAL A 46 5.64 -0.72 -24.71
N SER A 47 4.96 -1.19 -23.66
CA SER A 47 5.06 -2.58 -23.21
C SER A 47 4.62 -3.57 -24.29
N ALA A 48 5.41 -4.62 -24.53
CA ALA A 48 5.14 -5.63 -25.54
C ALA A 48 3.76 -6.33 -25.38
N LYS A 49 3.26 -6.45 -24.13
CA LYS A 49 1.93 -7.01 -23.83
C LYS A 49 0.80 -6.24 -24.51
N LEU A 50 0.93 -4.92 -24.66
CA LEU A 50 -0.11 -4.07 -25.27
C LEU A 50 -0.34 -4.43 -26.74
N ASN A 51 0.73 -4.76 -27.47
CA ASN A 51 0.62 -5.17 -28.88
C ASN A 51 -0.21 -6.46 -29.05
N GLN A 52 -0.18 -7.37 -28.07
CA GLN A 52 -1.05 -8.54 -28.06
C GLN A 52 -2.50 -8.15 -27.77
N GLN A 53 -2.75 -7.34 -26.73
CA GLN A 53 -4.10 -6.91 -26.37
C GLN A 53 -4.82 -6.18 -27.52
N PHE A 54 -4.10 -5.38 -28.31
CA PHE A 54 -4.65 -4.72 -29.51
C PHE A 54 -4.87 -5.65 -30.71
N SER A 55 -4.41 -6.91 -30.67
CA SER A 55 -4.82 -7.94 -31.64
C SER A 55 -6.16 -8.60 -31.28
N GLU A 56 -6.59 -8.46 -30.02
CA GLU A 56 -7.80 -9.07 -29.47
C GLU A 56 -8.95 -8.06 -29.31
N SER A 57 -8.64 -6.76 -29.15
CA SER A 57 -9.62 -5.67 -29.01
C SER A 57 -9.19 -4.39 -29.74
N GLU A 58 -10.15 -3.73 -30.39
CA GLU A 58 -9.97 -2.41 -31.00
C GLU A 58 -9.62 -1.33 -29.95
N TYR A 59 -10.15 -1.46 -28.73
CA TYR A 59 -9.88 -0.54 -27.61
C TYR A 59 -9.29 -1.29 -26.42
N VAL A 60 -8.15 -0.83 -25.92
CA VAL A 60 -7.46 -1.40 -24.75
C VAL A 60 -7.31 -0.30 -23.70
N THR A 61 -7.34 -0.67 -22.41
CA THR A 61 -7.04 0.24 -21.30
C THR A 61 -5.59 0.05 -20.86
N TYR A 62 -4.86 1.16 -20.70
CA TYR A 62 -3.43 1.16 -20.38
C TYR A 62 -3.04 2.41 -19.58
N LEU A 63 -1.89 2.35 -18.92
CA LEU A 63 -1.34 3.42 -18.09
C LEU A 63 -0.25 4.19 -18.87
N VAL A 64 -0.46 5.48 -19.09
CA VAL A 64 0.50 6.43 -19.66
C VAL A 64 1.25 7.10 -18.52
N LYS A 65 2.50 6.72 -18.27
CA LYS A 65 3.36 7.30 -17.23
C LYS A 65 4.14 8.49 -17.78
N LEU A 66 4.16 9.60 -17.04
CA LEU A 66 4.88 10.82 -17.41
C LEU A 66 6.33 10.78 -16.87
N LYS A 67 7.25 11.48 -17.57
CA LYS A 67 8.66 11.60 -17.18
C LYS A 67 8.88 12.41 -15.91
N ASP A 68 8.15 13.51 -15.77
CA ASP A 68 8.19 14.33 -14.57
C ASP A 68 7.61 13.50 -13.41
N GLN A 69 8.37 13.35 -12.33
CA GLN A 69 7.98 12.57 -11.16
C GLN A 69 8.45 13.30 -9.91
N VAL A 70 7.63 13.29 -8.86
CA VAL A 70 7.98 13.95 -7.59
C VAL A 70 8.86 13.04 -6.76
N ASP A 71 10.01 13.56 -6.33
CA ASP A 71 10.78 12.97 -5.23
C ASP A 71 10.06 13.30 -3.90
N THR A 72 9.10 12.46 -3.55
CA THR A 72 8.25 12.63 -2.37
C THR A 72 9.03 12.55 -1.05
N GLU A 73 10.14 11.80 -1.04
CA GLU A 73 11.04 11.70 0.13
C GLU A 73 11.78 13.02 0.36
N SER A 74 12.40 13.58 -0.68
CA SER A 74 13.03 14.90 -0.59
C SER A 74 12.03 16.00 -0.24
N VAL A 75 10.81 15.98 -0.78
CA VAL A 75 9.75 16.93 -0.43
C VAL A 75 9.38 16.82 1.06
N ALA A 76 9.14 15.60 1.56
CA ALA A 76 8.81 15.37 2.96
C ALA A 76 9.94 15.80 3.91
N LYS A 77 11.20 15.49 3.55
CA LYS A 77 12.40 15.86 4.32
C LYS A 77 12.55 17.37 4.46
N HIS A 78 12.38 18.13 3.38
CA HIS A 78 12.43 19.59 3.44
C HIS A 78 11.24 20.17 4.25
N ALA A 79 10.04 19.58 4.12
CA ALA A 79 8.89 20.00 4.90
C ALA A 79 9.08 19.73 6.42
N PHE A 80 9.68 18.61 6.81
CA PHE A 80 10.05 18.32 8.19
C PHE A 80 11.09 19.30 8.74
N GLN A 81 12.13 19.62 7.97
CA GLN A 81 13.15 20.60 8.35
C GLN A 81 12.53 21.98 8.58
N LYS A 82 11.62 22.41 7.70
CA LYS A 82 10.86 23.65 7.87
C LYS A 82 9.97 23.63 9.11
N ALA A 83 9.16 22.59 9.29
CA ALA A 83 8.29 22.46 10.46
C ALA A 83 9.06 22.46 11.79
N SER A 84 10.27 21.89 11.79
CA SER A 84 11.19 21.92 12.94
C SER A 84 11.72 23.33 13.23
N SER A 85 12.03 24.10 12.18
CA SER A 85 12.43 25.51 12.29
C SER A 85 11.29 26.40 12.78
N ASP A 86 10.05 26.13 12.35
CA ASP A 86 8.85 26.89 12.70
C ASP A 86 8.31 26.55 14.11
N GLN A 87 8.94 25.61 14.83
CA GLN A 87 8.59 25.15 16.19
C GLN A 87 7.13 24.71 16.39
N ILE A 88 6.47 24.24 15.32
CA ILE A 88 5.09 23.78 15.39
C ILE A 88 4.98 22.39 16.05
N SER A 89 3.80 22.08 16.61
CA SER A 89 3.58 20.81 17.29
C SER A 89 3.78 19.61 16.35
N PRO A 90 4.17 18.40 16.85
CA PRO A 90 4.42 17.26 15.98
C PRO A 90 3.23 16.84 15.12
N ALA A 91 2.00 17.01 15.62
CA ALA A 91 0.78 16.77 14.83
C ALA A 91 0.62 17.80 13.69
N ALA A 92 0.89 19.09 13.96
CA ALA A 92 0.88 20.12 12.92
C ALA A 92 2.02 19.92 11.91
N ALA A 93 3.19 19.46 12.36
CA ALA A 93 4.31 19.11 11.48
C ALA A 93 3.95 17.96 10.53
N LYS A 94 3.41 16.85 11.04
CA LYS A 94 2.92 15.74 10.20
C LYS A 94 1.89 16.20 9.16
N LEU A 95 0.91 17.01 9.57
CA LEU A 95 -0.11 17.53 8.66
C LEU A 95 0.47 18.47 7.60
N SER A 96 1.44 19.32 7.97
CA SER A 96 2.14 20.22 7.06
C SER A 96 2.97 19.45 6.03
N VAL A 97 3.71 18.42 6.46
CA VAL A 97 4.45 17.49 5.59
C VAL A 97 3.49 16.80 4.62
N ARG A 98 2.41 16.20 5.13
CA ARG A 98 1.39 15.51 4.33
C ARG A 98 0.80 16.41 3.26
N THR A 99 0.32 17.60 3.65
CA THR A 99 -0.21 18.61 2.70
C THR A 99 0.82 19.04 1.66
N THR A 100 2.09 19.21 2.05
CA THR A 100 3.17 19.61 1.13
C THR A 100 3.47 18.53 0.08
N VAL A 101 3.53 17.25 0.50
CA VAL A 101 3.71 16.10 -0.40
C VAL A 101 2.55 15.98 -1.38
N VAL A 102 1.31 16.07 -0.89
CA VAL A 102 0.10 15.97 -1.71
C VAL A 102 0.00 17.10 -2.73
N ASN A 103 0.22 18.35 -2.31
CA ASN A 103 0.20 19.48 -3.24
C ASN A 103 1.31 19.36 -4.29
N SER A 104 2.53 18.94 -3.91
CA SER A 104 3.63 18.75 -4.87
C SER A 104 3.30 17.71 -5.95
N LEU A 105 2.60 16.63 -5.58
CA LEU A 105 2.12 15.60 -6.51
C LEU A 105 1.02 16.15 -7.44
N ILE A 106 0.06 16.90 -6.89
CA ILE A 106 -1.03 17.53 -7.66
C ILE A 106 -0.46 18.56 -8.65
N ASP A 107 0.33 19.52 -8.18
CA ASP A 107 0.91 20.60 -9.00
C ASP A 107 1.76 20.04 -10.15
N THR A 108 2.52 18.97 -9.87
CA THR A 108 3.34 18.29 -10.89
C THR A 108 2.47 17.58 -11.92
N ALA A 109 1.42 16.88 -11.47
CA ALA A 109 0.50 16.18 -12.36
C ALA A 109 -0.29 17.15 -13.24
N GLU A 110 -0.93 18.17 -12.67
CA GLU A 110 -1.72 19.17 -13.40
C GLU A 110 -0.86 19.88 -14.47
N LYS A 111 0.39 20.23 -14.14
CA LYS A 111 1.31 20.88 -15.08
C LYS A 111 1.81 19.96 -16.19
N SER A 112 2.27 18.75 -15.86
CA SER A 112 2.96 17.87 -16.82
C SER A 112 2.01 17.00 -17.64
N GLN A 113 0.80 16.74 -17.17
CA GLN A 113 -0.21 16.00 -17.92
C GLN A 113 -0.97 16.88 -18.92
N GLN A 114 -0.94 18.21 -18.80
CA GLN A 114 -1.69 19.13 -19.65
C GLN A 114 -1.55 18.83 -21.17
N PRO A 115 -0.34 18.65 -21.75
CA PRO A 115 -0.21 18.38 -23.18
C PRO A 115 -0.84 17.05 -23.60
N VAL A 116 -0.72 16.02 -22.75
CA VAL A 116 -1.31 14.70 -22.95
C VAL A 116 -2.83 14.77 -22.86
N GLU A 117 -3.38 15.49 -21.87
CA GLU A 117 -4.83 15.70 -21.76
C GLU A 117 -5.39 16.51 -22.94
N GLU A 118 -4.70 17.55 -23.41
CA GLU A 118 -5.14 18.33 -24.58
C GLU A 118 -5.20 17.50 -25.86
N TYR A 119 -4.29 16.53 -26.01
CA TYR A 119 -4.35 15.52 -27.07
C TYR A 119 -5.53 14.57 -26.87
N LEU A 120 -5.67 13.94 -25.69
CA LEU A 120 -6.76 13.01 -25.38
C LEU A 120 -8.15 13.64 -25.53
N LYS A 121 -8.31 14.93 -25.16
CA LYS A 121 -9.56 15.70 -25.33
C LYS A 121 -9.96 15.84 -26.80
N LYS A 122 -9.00 15.91 -27.73
CA LYS A 122 -9.28 15.91 -29.19
C LYS A 122 -9.69 14.51 -29.64
N GLU A 123 -8.97 13.48 -29.20
CA GLU A 123 -9.24 12.11 -29.58
C GLU A 123 -10.54 11.52 -29.03
N VAL A 124 -11.09 12.05 -27.94
CA VAL A 124 -12.47 11.76 -27.52
C VAL A 124 -13.48 12.22 -28.58
N ASN A 125 -13.28 13.41 -29.17
CA ASN A 125 -14.18 13.93 -30.22
C ASN A 125 -13.98 13.20 -31.56
N ASN A 126 -12.76 12.73 -31.85
CA ASN A 126 -12.44 11.93 -33.04
C ASN A 126 -12.87 10.45 -32.89
N GLY A 127 -13.32 10.02 -31.71
CA GLY A 127 -13.70 8.65 -31.40
C GLY A 127 -12.54 7.73 -30.98
N GLY A 128 -11.27 8.15 -31.18
CA GLY A 128 -10.08 7.38 -30.83
C GLY A 128 -9.94 7.06 -29.33
N VAL A 129 -10.53 7.86 -28.44
CA VAL A 129 -10.53 7.65 -26.98
C VAL A 129 -11.96 7.47 -26.44
N LYS A 130 -12.21 6.38 -25.71
CA LYS A 130 -13.49 6.13 -25.01
C LYS A 130 -13.56 6.82 -23.65
N LYS A 131 -12.45 6.81 -22.91
CA LYS A 131 -12.29 7.45 -21.59
C LYS A 131 -10.81 7.60 -21.25
N TYR A 132 -10.50 8.55 -20.37
CA TYR A 132 -9.23 8.61 -19.68
C TYR A 132 -9.42 9.15 -18.26
N LYS A 133 -8.46 8.92 -17.37
CA LYS A 133 -8.46 9.37 -15.97
C LYS A 133 -7.05 9.70 -15.51
N SER A 134 -6.87 10.87 -14.90
CA SER A 134 -5.61 11.33 -14.30
C SER A 134 -5.39 10.73 -12.91
N TYR A 135 -4.12 10.37 -12.63
CA TYR A 135 -3.63 9.98 -11.32
C TYR A 135 -2.46 10.87 -10.90
N PHE A 136 -2.66 11.64 -9.83
CA PHE A 136 -1.62 12.55 -9.32
C PHE A 136 -0.54 11.81 -8.52
N ILE A 137 -0.91 10.73 -7.83
CA ILE A 137 0.00 9.98 -6.93
C ILE A 137 1.19 9.31 -7.63
N VAL A 138 1.04 8.97 -8.92
CA VAL A 138 2.09 8.32 -9.74
C VAL A 138 2.45 9.11 -11.01
N ASN A 139 1.90 10.32 -11.14
CA ASN A 139 1.87 11.14 -12.35
C ASN A 139 1.67 10.31 -13.63
N ALA A 140 0.47 9.75 -13.78
CA ALA A 140 0.08 8.93 -14.92
C ALA A 140 -1.39 9.14 -15.30
N LEU A 141 -1.79 8.65 -16.47
CA LEU A 141 -3.20 8.57 -16.88
C LEU A 141 -3.56 7.14 -17.25
N ALA A 142 -4.71 6.63 -16.80
CA ALA A 142 -5.33 5.48 -17.45
C ALA A 142 -6.08 5.97 -18.69
N VAL A 143 -5.87 5.33 -19.83
CA VAL A 143 -6.45 5.69 -21.12
C VAL A 143 -7.07 4.45 -21.74
N THR A 144 -8.33 4.53 -22.17
CA THR A 144 -8.98 3.51 -23.01
C THR A 144 -9.12 4.05 -24.44
N SER A 145 -8.28 3.59 -25.36
CA SER A 145 -8.20 4.11 -26.74
C SER A 145 -7.94 3.04 -27.78
N THR A 146 -7.98 3.43 -29.06
CA THR A 146 -7.42 2.67 -30.19
C THR A 146 -5.90 2.61 -30.16
N LYS A 147 -5.32 1.71 -30.98
CA LYS A 147 -3.86 1.54 -31.14
C LYS A 147 -3.16 2.77 -31.72
N GLU A 148 -3.82 3.46 -32.65
CA GLU A 148 -3.30 4.70 -33.26
C GLU A 148 -3.08 5.79 -32.21
N VAL A 149 -4.04 5.97 -31.30
CA VAL A 149 -3.91 6.93 -30.19
C VAL A 149 -2.76 6.54 -29.26
N LEU A 150 -2.56 5.25 -28.97
CA LEU A 150 -1.42 4.79 -28.17
C LEU A 150 -0.09 5.11 -28.86
N ASP A 151 0.04 4.84 -30.15
CA ASP A 151 1.27 5.09 -30.90
C ASP A 151 1.59 6.59 -30.95
N ASN A 152 0.58 7.43 -31.14
CA ASN A 152 0.71 8.88 -31.06
C ASN A 152 1.13 9.36 -29.65
N LEU A 153 0.53 8.83 -28.58
CA LEU A 153 0.94 9.11 -27.20
C LEU A 153 2.41 8.73 -26.95
N ALA A 154 2.88 7.62 -27.51
CA ALA A 154 4.27 7.21 -27.38
C ALA A 154 5.25 8.20 -28.04
N THR A 155 4.82 8.97 -29.05
CA THR A 155 5.64 10.05 -29.63
C THR A 155 5.81 11.28 -28.73
N LEU A 156 4.87 11.54 -27.81
CA LEU A 156 4.88 12.73 -26.98
C LEU A 156 6.13 12.78 -26.08
N PRO A 157 6.88 13.90 -26.03
CA PRO A 157 8.12 13.98 -25.27
C PRO A 157 7.92 13.90 -23.75
N GLU A 158 6.72 14.17 -23.23
CA GLU A 158 6.35 14.12 -21.82
C GLU A 158 6.13 12.67 -21.33
N VAL A 159 5.76 11.76 -22.22
CA VAL A 159 5.49 10.34 -21.90
C VAL A 159 6.81 9.59 -21.70
N ASP A 160 6.96 8.92 -20.56
CA ASP A 160 8.04 8.00 -20.21
C ASP A 160 7.75 6.61 -20.76
N LYS A 161 6.65 6.01 -20.30
CA LYS A 161 6.28 4.61 -20.58
C LYS A 161 4.78 4.47 -20.77
N ILE A 162 4.38 3.48 -21.56
CA ILE A 162 3.01 3.02 -21.70
C ILE A 162 2.95 1.57 -21.25
N LEU A 163 2.26 1.33 -20.14
CA LEU A 163 2.18 0.05 -19.45
C LEU A 163 0.76 -0.53 -19.56
N PRO A 164 0.58 -1.86 -19.59
CA PRO A 164 -0.74 -2.47 -19.46
C PRO A 164 -1.42 -2.05 -18.15
N ASP A 165 -2.74 -1.94 -18.17
CA ASP A 165 -3.57 -1.91 -16.97
C ASP A 165 -3.81 -3.37 -16.54
N GLU A 166 -2.88 -3.95 -15.78
CA GLU A 166 -2.90 -5.37 -15.46
C GLU A 166 -4.07 -5.71 -14.53
N THR A 167 -4.72 -6.85 -14.78
CA THR A 167 -5.70 -7.41 -13.83
C THR A 167 -4.95 -8.02 -12.64
N ARG A 168 -5.38 -7.70 -11.42
CA ARG A 168 -4.91 -8.32 -10.18
C ARG A 168 -6.06 -9.09 -9.54
N GLU A 169 -5.74 -10.23 -8.94
CA GLU A 169 -6.70 -11.08 -8.22
C GLU A 169 -6.45 -10.99 -6.72
N LEU A 170 -7.50 -11.02 -5.91
CA LEU A 170 -7.34 -11.20 -4.47
C LEU A 170 -6.82 -12.61 -4.20
N GLN A 171 -5.80 -12.73 -3.34
CA GLN A 171 -5.28 -14.03 -2.96
C GLN A 171 -6.34 -14.80 -2.17
N LYS A 172 -6.66 -16.02 -2.60
CA LYS A 172 -7.66 -16.85 -1.92
C LYS A 172 -7.18 -17.18 -0.51
N VAL A 173 -8.04 -16.92 0.46
CA VAL A 173 -7.90 -17.36 1.86
C VAL A 173 -8.50 -18.75 2.00
N GLU A 174 -7.83 -19.63 2.73
CA GLU A 174 -8.36 -20.95 3.08
C GLU A 174 -9.16 -20.84 4.38
N ILE A 175 -10.42 -21.29 4.38
CA ILE A 175 -11.29 -21.27 5.55
C ILE A 175 -11.51 -22.71 6.00
N ASP A 176 -10.92 -23.07 7.14
CA ASP A 176 -11.20 -24.34 7.80
C ASP A 176 -12.54 -24.22 8.56
N LYS A 177 -13.56 -24.90 8.04
CA LYS A 177 -14.93 -24.85 8.60
C LYS A 177 -15.14 -25.78 9.78
N ASP A 178 -14.23 -26.74 9.97
CA ASP A 178 -14.27 -27.70 11.07
C ASP A 178 -13.35 -27.28 12.23
N ALA A 179 -12.61 -26.17 12.06
CA ALA A 179 -11.80 -25.54 13.09
C ALA A 179 -12.63 -25.15 14.32
N GLN A 180 -12.45 -25.89 15.41
CA GLN A 180 -12.98 -25.49 16.72
C GLN A 180 -12.35 -24.17 17.18
N PRO A 181 -13.04 -23.38 18.03
CA PRO A 181 -12.45 -22.21 18.66
C PRO A 181 -11.17 -22.60 19.41
N ALA A 182 -10.07 -21.88 19.18
CA ALA A 182 -8.76 -22.24 19.76
C ALA A 182 -8.76 -22.32 21.31
N ALA A 183 -9.69 -21.62 21.98
CA ALA A 183 -9.91 -21.72 23.42
C ALA A 183 -10.40 -23.11 23.87
N GLU A 184 -11.17 -23.81 23.03
CA GLU A 184 -11.67 -25.16 23.30
C GLU A 184 -10.58 -26.20 22.99
N GLN A 185 -9.81 -26.01 21.92
CA GLN A 185 -8.69 -26.87 21.57
C GLN A 185 -7.55 -26.81 22.62
N ALA A 186 -7.25 -25.62 23.17
CA ALA A 186 -6.32 -25.48 24.29
C ALA A 186 -6.81 -26.20 25.56
N ALA A 187 -8.12 -26.22 25.82
CA ALA A 187 -8.70 -26.94 26.95
C ALA A 187 -8.60 -28.48 26.77
N VAL A 188 -8.82 -28.97 25.55
CA VAL A 188 -8.66 -30.39 25.19
C VAL A 188 -7.20 -30.85 25.32
N ASP A 189 -6.23 -30.05 24.85
CA ASP A 189 -4.81 -30.37 25.01
C ASP A 189 -4.39 -30.39 26.49
N THR A 190 -4.87 -29.46 27.32
CA THR A 190 -4.62 -29.53 28.79
C THR A 190 -5.22 -30.78 29.42
N ALA A 191 -6.47 -31.14 29.08
CA ALA A 191 -7.12 -32.34 29.61
C ALA A 191 -6.38 -33.63 29.19
N ALA A 192 -5.88 -33.70 27.96
CA ALA A 192 -5.07 -34.81 27.48
C ALA A 192 -3.71 -34.94 28.19
N THR A 193 -3.15 -33.85 28.71
CA THR A 193 -1.92 -33.90 29.53
C THR A 193 -2.17 -34.23 31.01
N GLU A 194 -3.35 -33.96 31.56
CA GLU A 194 -3.66 -34.23 32.97
C GLU A 194 -3.91 -35.72 33.27
N GLU A 195 -4.29 -36.53 32.28
CA GLU A 195 -4.57 -37.97 32.48
C GLU A 195 -3.31 -38.82 32.80
N ASN A 196 -2.10 -38.25 32.75
CA ASN A 196 -0.83 -38.96 33.00
C ASN A 196 0.02 -38.43 34.18
N ALA A 197 -0.53 -37.59 35.07
CA ALA A 197 0.25 -36.95 36.15
C ALA A 197 -0.33 -37.08 37.58
N GLN A 198 -0.90 -38.24 37.96
CA GLN A 198 -1.24 -38.52 39.37
C GLN A 198 -0.06 -39.07 40.19
N LYS A 199 0.73 -38.18 40.82
CA LYS A 199 1.18 -38.33 42.23
C LYS A 199 2.04 -37.18 42.77
N SER A 200 1.93 -37.00 44.10
CA SER A 200 2.67 -36.12 45.00
C SER A 200 2.25 -34.64 45.02
N VAL A 201 2.36 -34.06 46.21
CA VAL A 201 1.71 -32.84 46.69
C VAL A 201 2.80 -31.95 47.29
N GLU A 202 2.79 -30.64 47.01
CA GLU A 202 2.89 -29.57 48.03
C GLU A 202 2.78 -28.18 47.41
N GLU A 203 2.49 -27.19 48.25
CA GLU A 203 2.00 -25.86 47.88
C GLU A 203 3.04 -24.98 47.17
N SER A 204 2.61 -24.25 46.13
CA SER A 204 3.14 -22.90 45.89
C SER A 204 2.04 -21.97 45.36
N VAL A 205 2.08 -20.72 45.81
CA VAL A 205 0.99 -19.75 45.65
C VAL A 205 1.14 -18.97 44.35
N TYR A 206 0.24 -19.19 43.39
CA TYR A 206 -0.17 -18.18 42.41
C TYR A 206 -1.68 -18.31 42.13
N LYS A 207 -2.48 -17.48 42.82
CA LYS A 207 -3.91 -17.27 42.51
C LYS A 207 -4.09 -15.95 41.76
N ASP A 208 -3.64 -15.92 40.51
CA ASP A 208 -4.24 -15.02 39.52
C ASP A 208 -5.37 -15.79 38.83
N ALA A 209 -6.61 -15.52 39.27
CA ALA A 209 -7.78 -16.12 38.66
C ALA A 209 -7.91 -15.59 37.22
N VAL A 210 -7.70 -16.47 36.24
CA VAL A 210 -7.92 -16.17 34.82
C VAL A 210 -9.36 -15.76 34.64
N THR A 211 -9.60 -14.46 34.54
CA THR A 211 -10.86 -13.94 34.02
C THR A 211 -10.94 -14.36 32.56
N PRO A 212 -12.04 -14.98 32.09
CA PRO A 212 -12.15 -15.38 30.69
C PRO A 212 -11.86 -14.19 29.78
N SER A 213 -10.89 -14.34 28.88
CA SER A 213 -10.46 -13.26 28.00
C SER A 213 -11.63 -12.83 27.11
N ARG A 214 -11.95 -11.53 27.12
CA ARG A 214 -12.88 -10.89 26.18
C ARG A 214 -12.25 -10.72 24.79
N ALA A 215 -10.92 -10.79 24.74
CA ALA A 215 -10.13 -10.69 23.53
C ALA A 215 -9.84 -12.08 22.96
N GLU A 216 -9.91 -12.20 21.64
CA GLU A 216 -9.57 -13.43 20.92
C GLU A 216 -8.15 -13.91 21.20
N TRP A 217 -7.89 -15.20 20.93
CA TRP A 217 -6.61 -15.83 21.23
C TRP A 217 -5.45 -15.08 20.56
N ASN A 218 -5.62 -14.65 19.31
CA ASN A 218 -4.63 -13.96 18.49
C ASN A 218 -4.33 -12.56 19.01
N ILE A 219 -5.35 -11.86 19.52
CA ILE A 219 -5.22 -10.53 20.11
C ILE A 219 -4.52 -10.60 21.48
N SER A 220 -4.86 -11.64 22.25
CA SER A 220 -4.21 -11.96 23.53
C SER A 220 -2.75 -12.37 23.35
N LYS A 221 -2.45 -13.16 22.30
CA LYS A 221 -1.11 -13.67 21.97
C LYS A 221 -0.08 -12.55 21.76
N ILE A 222 -0.49 -11.48 21.10
CA ILE A 222 0.34 -10.30 20.83
C ILE A 222 0.33 -9.27 21.98
N LYS A 223 -0.31 -9.59 23.11
CA LYS A 223 -0.39 -8.78 24.34
C LYS A 223 -1.10 -7.42 24.19
N ALA A 224 -2.05 -7.31 23.25
CA ALA A 224 -2.84 -6.09 23.06
C ALA A 224 -3.73 -5.74 24.29
N PRO A 225 -4.38 -6.68 25.00
CA PRO A 225 -5.19 -6.35 26.19
C PRO A 225 -4.41 -5.65 27.30
N GLN A 226 -3.12 -5.96 27.49
CA GLN A 226 -2.24 -5.29 28.43
C GLN A 226 -1.92 -3.83 28.03
N VAL A 227 -2.05 -3.50 26.75
CA VAL A 227 -1.95 -2.13 26.23
C VAL A 227 -3.25 -1.37 26.48
N TRP A 228 -4.41 -2.00 26.23
CA TRP A 228 -5.73 -1.41 26.51
C TRP A 228 -5.90 -1.10 28.00
N ALA A 229 -5.37 -1.95 28.89
CA ALA A 229 -5.34 -1.72 30.33
C ALA A 229 -4.56 -0.45 30.76
N LYS A 230 -3.69 0.10 29.88
CA LYS A 230 -3.00 1.39 30.07
C LYS A 230 -3.79 2.59 29.51
N GLY A 231 -5.01 2.38 29.00
CA GLY A 231 -5.82 3.39 28.32
C GLY A 231 -5.43 3.64 26.86
N ILE A 232 -4.67 2.74 26.26
CA ILE A 232 -4.19 2.82 24.87
C ILE A 232 -4.90 1.73 24.05
N ASP A 233 -5.86 2.11 23.23
CA ASP A 233 -6.78 1.27 22.46
C ASP A 233 -6.82 1.62 20.96
N GLY A 234 -5.98 2.55 20.51
CA GLY A 234 -5.94 3.13 19.16
C GLY A 234 -6.74 4.43 19.01
N LYS A 235 -7.39 4.92 20.07
CA LYS A 235 -8.23 6.13 20.02
C LYS A 235 -7.45 7.35 19.53
N GLY A 236 -8.04 8.03 18.54
CA GLY A 236 -7.46 9.21 17.89
C GLY A 236 -6.74 8.92 16.58
N VAL A 237 -6.51 7.64 16.26
CA VAL A 237 -5.86 7.18 15.01
C VAL A 237 -6.91 6.70 14.01
N VAL A 238 -6.64 6.86 12.72
CA VAL A 238 -7.47 6.34 11.63
C VAL A 238 -6.76 5.22 10.88
N VAL A 239 -7.34 4.02 10.89
CA VAL A 239 -6.89 2.85 10.10
C VAL A 239 -7.73 2.75 8.83
N ALA A 240 -7.09 2.57 7.68
CA ALA A 240 -7.73 2.33 6.41
C ALA A 240 -7.63 0.87 5.97
N ASN A 241 -8.63 0.44 5.19
CA ASN A 241 -8.66 -0.84 4.50
C ASN A 241 -8.68 -0.59 2.98
N LEU A 242 -7.81 -1.25 2.22
CA LEU A 242 -7.82 -1.22 0.75
C LEU A 242 -8.06 -2.66 0.25
N ASP A 243 -9.32 -3.03 0.04
CA ASP A 243 -9.74 -4.45 0.01
C ASP A 243 -11.08 -4.65 -0.75
N THR A 244 -11.88 -5.67 -0.41
CA THR A 244 -13.21 -5.96 -0.98
C THR A 244 -14.34 -5.07 -0.46
N GLY A 245 -14.03 -4.14 0.46
CA GLY A 245 -14.99 -3.29 1.16
C GLY A 245 -15.18 -3.69 2.62
N VAL A 246 -16.07 -3.00 3.34
CA VAL A 246 -16.35 -3.28 4.76
C VAL A 246 -17.84 -3.13 5.04
N GLU A 247 -18.47 -4.08 5.74
CA GLU A 247 -19.83 -3.91 6.25
C GLU A 247 -19.87 -2.90 7.43
N TYR A 248 -20.17 -1.62 7.17
CA TYR A 248 -20.24 -0.62 8.26
C TYR A 248 -21.38 -0.85 9.25
N THR A 249 -22.37 -1.66 8.92
CA THR A 249 -23.46 -1.99 9.85
C THR A 249 -23.07 -3.04 10.89
N HIS A 250 -21.94 -3.73 10.70
CA HIS A 250 -21.48 -4.81 11.56
C HIS A 250 -21.31 -4.37 13.03
N PRO A 251 -21.82 -5.12 14.05
CA PRO A 251 -21.76 -4.74 15.47
C PRO A 251 -20.36 -4.35 15.99
N ALA A 252 -19.32 -5.11 15.61
CA ALA A 252 -17.92 -4.80 15.93
C ALA A 252 -17.36 -3.50 15.33
N LEU A 253 -17.92 -3.03 14.21
CA LEU A 253 -17.29 -1.99 13.36
C LEU A 253 -18.07 -0.68 13.33
N LYS A 254 -19.41 -0.72 13.40
CA LYS A 254 -20.30 0.42 13.13
C LYS A 254 -19.94 1.72 13.82
N ARG A 255 -19.71 1.68 15.14
CA ARG A 255 -19.40 2.88 15.96
C ARG A 255 -18.05 3.53 15.61
N LYS A 256 -17.19 2.82 14.86
CA LYS A 256 -15.82 3.22 14.55
C LYS A 256 -15.62 3.69 13.12
N TRP A 257 -16.62 3.54 12.25
CA TRP A 257 -16.56 4.19 10.95
C TRP A 257 -16.47 5.71 11.15
N ARG A 258 -15.54 6.37 10.45
CA ARG A 258 -15.35 7.82 10.54
C ARG A 258 -16.50 8.60 9.89
N GLY A 259 -17.25 7.98 8.98
CA GLY A 259 -18.44 8.56 8.35
C GLY A 259 -19.67 8.67 9.24
N LEU A 260 -19.57 8.39 10.56
CA LEU A 260 -20.63 8.63 11.52
C LEU A 260 -20.31 9.80 12.46
N ASN A 261 -21.30 10.67 12.69
CA ASN A 261 -21.23 11.69 13.74
C ASN A 261 -21.44 11.07 15.15
N ALA A 262 -21.32 11.90 16.19
CA ALA A 262 -21.51 11.46 17.58
C ALA A 262 -22.91 10.88 17.88
N SER A 263 -23.92 11.25 17.10
CA SER A 263 -25.29 10.73 17.17
C SER A 263 -25.51 9.44 16.36
N GLY A 264 -24.46 8.91 15.72
CA GLY A 264 -24.53 7.71 14.88
C GLY A 264 -25.17 7.92 13.50
N GLN A 265 -25.35 9.17 13.07
CA GLN A 265 -25.86 9.50 11.73
C GLN A 265 -24.72 9.57 10.71
N VAL A 266 -24.99 9.14 9.48
CA VAL A 266 -24.04 9.24 8.37
C VAL A 266 -23.78 10.71 8.02
N VAL A 267 -22.51 11.09 7.94
CA VAL A 267 -22.05 12.43 7.55
C VAL A 267 -20.86 12.31 6.60
N ASN A 268 -20.91 13.05 5.48
CA ASN A 268 -19.88 13.10 4.43
C ASN A 268 -19.26 11.72 4.12
N PRO A 269 -20.07 10.71 3.74
CA PRO A 269 -19.61 9.34 3.56
C PRO A 269 -18.44 9.24 2.56
N GLU A 270 -18.41 10.11 1.54
CA GLU A 270 -17.38 10.19 0.51
C GLU A 270 -15.98 10.55 1.04
N LEU A 271 -15.90 11.10 2.25
CA LEU A 271 -14.65 11.39 2.97
C LEU A 271 -14.20 10.23 3.87
N SER A 272 -14.97 9.15 3.98
CA SER A 272 -14.67 7.98 4.84
C SER A 272 -14.94 6.63 4.18
N TRP A 273 -15.36 6.64 2.92
CA TRP A 273 -15.63 5.48 2.09
C TRP A 273 -15.43 5.85 0.62
N TYR A 274 -14.79 4.96 -0.14
CA TYR A 274 -14.76 5.04 -1.60
C TYR A 274 -14.93 3.65 -2.21
N ASP A 275 -15.74 3.54 -3.26
CA ASP A 275 -15.92 2.30 -4.00
C ASP A 275 -15.47 2.53 -5.44
N ALA A 276 -14.22 2.16 -5.72
CA ALA A 276 -13.62 2.29 -7.04
C ALA A 276 -14.14 1.23 -8.03
N VAL A 277 -14.88 0.21 -7.56
CA VAL A 277 -15.40 -0.88 -8.40
C VAL A 277 -16.84 -0.64 -8.83
N ASN A 278 -17.77 -0.44 -7.88
CA ASN A 278 -19.21 -0.35 -8.19
C ASN A 278 -19.85 1.01 -7.87
N GLY A 279 -19.10 1.98 -7.33
CA GLY A 279 -19.62 3.31 -6.98
C GLY A 279 -20.67 3.35 -5.86
N ALA A 280 -20.73 2.35 -4.98
CA ALA A 280 -21.62 2.34 -3.83
C ALA A 280 -21.33 3.52 -2.89
N SER A 281 -22.37 4.23 -2.45
CA SER A 281 -22.26 5.46 -1.63
C SER A 281 -22.03 5.22 -0.13
N LEU A 282 -22.16 3.98 0.34
CA LEU A 282 -21.92 3.57 1.73
C LEU A 282 -21.07 2.29 1.75
N PRO A 283 -20.30 2.04 2.82
CA PRO A 283 -19.50 0.82 2.93
C PRO A 283 -20.34 -0.44 2.83
N THR A 284 -19.90 -1.34 1.96
CA THR A 284 -20.50 -2.65 1.78
C THR A 284 -19.43 -3.62 1.30
N ASP A 285 -19.58 -4.89 1.65
CA ASP A 285 -18.66 -5.96 1.32
C ASP A 285 -19.49 -7.18 0.92
N SER A 286 -19.32 -7.63 -0.32
CA SER A 286 -20.00 -8.79 -0.90
C SER A 286 -19.11 -10.04 -0.92
N ASN A 287 -17.86 -9.93 -0.47
CA ASN A 287 -16.89 -11.02 -0.42
C ASN A 287 -16.63 -11.45 1.04
N GLY A 288 -16.49 -10.47 1.94
CA GLY A 288 -16.28 -10.66 3.38
C GLY A 288 -14.84 -10.48 3.84
N HIS A 289 -13.88 -10.53 2.93
CA HIS A 289 -12.46 -10.42 3.26
C HIS A 289 -12.09 -9.07 3.91
N GLY A 290 -12.47 -7.94 3.30
CA GLY A 290 -12.21 -6.62 3.90
C GLY A 290 -12.92 -6.40 5.24
N THR A 291 -14.12 -6.96 5.42
CA THR A 291 -14.82 -6.96 6.72
C THR A 291 -14.07 -7.77 7.78
N HIS A 292 -13.44 -8.89 7.40
CA HIS A 292 -12.61 -9.72 8.28
C HIS A 292 -11.30 -9.01 8.66
N THR A 293 -10.60 -8.43 7.69
CA THR A 293 -9.32 -7.73 7.94
C THR A 293 -9.51 -6.44 8.74
N MET A 294 -10.56 -5.66 8.47
CA MET A 294 -10.92 -4.51 9.30
C MET A 294 -11.38 -4.93 10.71
N GLY A 295 -12.08 -6.06 10.85
CA GLY A 295 -12.41 -6.66 12.14
C GLY A 295 -11.17 -6.97 12.99
N THR A 296 -10.15 -7.60 12.42
CA THR A 296 -8.88 -7.92 13.09
C THR A 296 -8.06 -6.66 13.41
N SER A 297 -8.24 -5.58 12.64
CA SER A 297 -7.59 -4.29 12.90
C SER A 297 -8.22 -3.57 14.10
N VAL A 298 -9.55 -3.40 14.11
CA VAL A 298 -10.24 -2.46 15.04
C VAL A 298 -11.54 -2.98 15.64
N GLY A 299 -11.96 -4.22 15.40
CA GLY A 299 -13.27 -4.75 15.78
C GLY A 299 -13.50 -4.92 17.29
N SER A 300 -14.65 -4.46 17.78
CA SER A 300 -15.13 -4.70 19.17
C SER A 300 -16.61 -4.34 19.34
N ASP A 301 -17.35 -5.17 20.06
CA ASP A 301 -18.78 -4.97 20.33
C ASP A 301 -19.07 -3.82 21.32
N SER A 302 -20.29 -3.28 21.30
CA SER A 302 -20.67 -2.07 22.06
C SER A 302 -20.68 -2.24 23.57
N ASN A 303 -20.85 -3.47 24.03
CA ASN A 303 -20.85 -3.89 25.43
C ASN A 303 -19.44 -4.33 25.91
N GLY A 304 -18.43 -4.35 25.03
CA GLY A 304 -17.09 -4.83 25.34
C GLY A 304 -17.02 -6.31 25.74
N THR A 305 -17.92 -7.17 25.23
CA THR A 305 -17.89 -8.62 25.53
C THR A 305 -17.16 -9.45 24.48
N ASN A 306 -16.69 -8.84 23.40
CA ASN A 306 -16.10 -9.51 22.23
C ASN A 306 -15.17 -8.51 21.53
N GLU A 307 -13.86 -8.71 21.70
CA GLU A 307 -12.79 -7.81 21.27
C GLU A 307 -11.88 -8.56 20.28
N ILE A 308 -12.30 -8.53 19.00
CA ILE A 308 -11.65 -9.25 17.90
C ILE A 308 -10.50 -8.48 17.24
N GLY A 309 -10.36 -7.18 17.52
CA GLY A 309 -9.40 -6.30 16.87
C GLY A 309 -8.34 -5.74 17.80
N VAL A 310 -7.13 -5.50 17.25
CA VAL A 310 -5.95 -5.05 18.02
C VAL A 310 -6.07 -3.62 18.54
N ALA A 311 -6.70 -2.72 17.77
CA ALA A 311 -6.92 -1.32 18.10
C ALA A 311 -8.42 -0.98 18.22
N PRO A 312 -9.14 -1.49 19.25
CA PRO A 312 -10.59 -1.44 19.33
C PRO A 312 -11.19 -0.05 19.57
N GLY A 313 -10.37 0.98 19.82
CA GLY A 313 -10.74 2.39 19.94
C GLY A 313 -10.41 3.25 18.71
N ALA A 314 -9.66 2.72 17.74
CA ALA A 314 -9.34 3.43 16.50
C ALA A 314 -10.59 3.70 15.65
N LYS A 315 -10.53 4.77 14.85
CA LYS A 315 -11.52 5.02 13.79
C LYS A 315 -11.07 4.35 12.49
N TRP A 316 -12.02 4.07 11.60
CA TRP A 316 -11.71 3.47 10.31
C TRP A 316 -12.36 4.16 9.11
N ILE A 317 -11.69 4.01 7.97
CA ILE A 317 -12.18 4.29 6.62
C ILE A 317 -11.87 3.07 5.74
N ALA A 318 -12.51 2.96 4.58
CA ALA A 318 -12.23 1.87 3.67
C ALA A 318 -12.38 2.31 2.21
N VAL A 319 -11.61 1.65 1.34
CA VAL A 319 -11.78 1.70 -0.10
C VAL A 319 -12.04 0.29 -0.62
N ARG A 320 -13.13 0.10 -1.34
CA ARG A 320 -13.33 -1.11 -2.15
C ARG A 320 -12.60 -0.98 -3.47
N VAL A 321 -11.69 -1.93 -3.70
CA VAL A 321 -10.95 -2.11 -4.95
C VAL A 321 -11.11 -3.51 -5.55
N PHE A 322 -11.51 -4.54 -4.79
CA PHE A 322 -11.72 -5.90 -5.31
C PHE A 322 -13.19 -6.30 -5.40
N ASN A 323 -13.61 -6.93 -6.52
CA ASN A 323 -14.91 -7.63 -6.62
C ASN A 323 -15.01 -8.59 -7.85
N PRO A 324 -14.47 -9.83 -7.79
CA PRO A 324 -13.45 -10.34 -6.88
C PRO A 324 -12.03 -9.95 -7.31
N SER A 325 -11.87 -9.56 -8.58
CA SER A 325 -10.63 -9.06 -9.17
C SER A 325 -10.60 -7.53 -9.17
N THR A 326 -9.50 -6.96 -9.65
CA THR A 326 -9.28 -5.51 -9.80
C THR A 326 -8.30 -5.23 -10.94
N THR A 327 -8.01 -3.96 -11.20
CA THR A 327 -6.98 -3.51 -12.15
C THR A 327 -5.98 -2.59 -11.47
N ASP A 328 -4.80 -2.41 -12.08
CA ASP A 328 -3.82 -1.43 -11.61
C ASP A 328 -4.44 -0.03 -11.48
N SER A 329 -5.27 0.39 -12.45
CA SER A 329 -6.01 1.66 -12.43
C SER A 329 -7.00 1.81 -11.25
N ILE A 330 -7.65 0.73 -10.82
CA ILE A 330 -8.53 0.71 -9.63
C ILE A 330 -7.70 0.76 -8.34
N LEU A 331 -6.55 0.08 -8.29
CA LEU A 331 -5.63 0.13 -7.15
C LEU A 331 -4.93 1.49 -7.00
N LEU A 332 -4.68 2.20 -8.11
CA LEU A 332 -4.23 3.59 -8.12
C LEU A 332 -5.32 4.56 -7.64
N ASP A 333 -6.58 4.27 -7.95
CA ASP A 333 -7.73 5.05 -7.48
C ASP A 333 -7.86 5.02 -5.95
N GLY A 334 -7.77 3.83 -5.35
CA GLY A 334 -7.71 3.70 -3.90
C GLY A 334 -6.42 4.28 -3.31
N GLY A 335 -5.28 4.08 -3.98
CA GLY A 335 -3.98 4.64 -3.60
C GLY A 335 -4.03 6.16 -3.37
N GLN A 336 -4.57 6.89 -4.35
CA GLN A 336 -4.64 8.36 -4.31
C GLN A 336 -5.77 8.89 -3.42
N TRP A 337 -6.92 8.20 -3.34
CA TRP A 337 -7.99 8.62 -2.42
C TRP A 337 -7.56 8.46 -0.96
N LEU A 338 -6.80 7.41 -0.62
CA LEU A 338 -6.24 7.25 0.72
C LEU A 338 -5.22 8.34 1.05
N LEU A 339 -4.47 8.82 0.06
CA LEU A 339 -3.54 9.93 0.25
C LEU A 339 -4.24 11.29 0.46
N ALA A 340 -5.40 11.51 -0.16
CA ALA A 340 -6.27 12.67 0.10
C ALA A 340 -7.73 12.39 -0.29
N PRO A 341 -8.61 12.03 0.68
CA PRO A 341 -10.03 11.77 0.41
C PRO A 341 -10.73 12.94 -0.28
N VAL A 342 -11.73 12.64 -1.09
CA VAL A 342 -12.36 13.62 -2.00
C VAL A 342 -13.79 13.92 -1.57
N ASP A 343 -14.13 15.19 -1.39
CA ASP A 343 -15.51 15.59 -1.06
C ASP A 343 -16.43 15.53 -2.29
N LYS A 344 -17.74 15.67 -2.06
CA LYS A 344 -18.76 15.71 -3.12
C LYS A 344 -18.58 16.81 -4.18
N ASN A 345 -17.70 17.79 -3.95
CA ASN A 345 -17.39 18.89 -4.87
C ASN A 345 -16.08 18.63 -5.66
N GLY A 346 -15.41 17.49 -5.42
CA GLY A 346 -14.11 17.17 -6.03
C GLY A 346 -12.90 17.75 -5.28
N LYS A 347 -13.09 18.38 -4.11
CA LYS A 347 -11.98 18.90 -3.31
C LYS A 347 -11.26 17.74 -2.61
N LYS A 348 -9.93 17.74 -2.70
CA LYS A 348 -9.05 16.77 -2.02
C LYS A 348 -8.74 17.24 -0.59
N HIS A 349 -8.74 16.31 0.36
CA HIS A 349 -8.60 16.56 1.81
C HIS A 349 -7.45 15.74 2.43
N PRO A 350 -6.17 16.12 2.23
CA PRO A 350 -5.03 15.44 2.85
C PRO A 350 -5.09 15.42 4.38
N GLU A 351 -5.76 16.39 5.01
CA GLU A 351 -6.02 16.42 6.45
C GLU A 351 -6.94 15.30 6.95
N LEU A 352 -7.64 14.63 6.02
CA LEU A 352 -8.50 13.48 6.27
C LEU A 352 -7.89 12.16 5.76
N ALA A 353 -6.64 12.14 5.30
CA ALA A 353 -5.94 10.86 5.05
C ALA A 353 -5.87 10.01 6.35
N PRO A 354 -5.80 8.66 6.25
CA PRO A 354 -5.58 7.80 7.41
C PRO A 354 -4.14 7.93 7.90
N ASP A 355 -3.84 7.28 9.02
CA ASP A 355 -2.47 7.18 9.55
C ASP A 355 -1.83 5.82 9.25
N VAL A 356 -2.67 4.81 8.98
CA VAL A 356 -2.30 3.43 8.65
C VAL A 356 -3.17 2.95 7.49
N VAL A 357 -2.60 2.25 6.51
CA VAL A 357 -3.35 1.50 5.48
C VAL A 357 -3.00 0.03 5.59
N ASN A 358 -4.01 -0.82 5.79
CA ASN A 358 -3.90 -2.28 5.69
C ASN A 358 -4.15 -2.73 4.24
N ASN A 359 -3.22 -3.51 3.69
CA ASN A 359 -3.28 -4.05 2.33
C ASN A 359 -3.14 -5.57 2.36
N SER A 360 -4.26 -6.26 2.55
CA SER A 360 -4.33 -7.73 2.57
C SER A 360 -4.41 -8.34 1.16
N TRP A 361 -3.64 -7.79 0.21
CA TRP A 361 -3.62 -8.18 -1.20
C TRP A 361 -2.21 -8.09 -1.79
N GLY A 362 -1.96 -8.83 -2.87
CA GLY A 362 -0.66 -8.82 -3.56
C GLY A 362 -0.67 -9.64 -4.86
N GLY A 363 0.18 -9.25 -5.79
CA GLY A 363 0.39 -9.93 -7.07
C GLY A 363 1.48 -11.02 -7.00
N GLY A 364 2.29 -11.10 -8.06
CA GLY A 364 3.40 -12.04 -8.16
C GLY A 364 4.65 -11.64 -7.35
N PRO A 365 5.60 -12.56 -7.18
CA PRO A 365 6.92 -12.28 -6.63
C PRO A 365 7.84 -11.61 -7.68
N GLY A 366 9.03 -11.21 -7.25
CA GLY A 366 10.05 -10.63 -8.13
C GLY A 366 10.05 -9.10 -8.19
N LEU A 367 10.95 -8.55 -9.01
CA LEU A 367 11.19 -7.12 -9.15
C LEU A 367 10.11 -6.46 -10.03
N ASP A 368 9.18 -5.76 -9.41
CA ASP A 368 8.18 -4.93 -10.07
C ASP A 368 7.99 -3.62 -9.27
N GLU A 369 8.07 -2.47 -9.93
CA GLU A 369 8.00 -1.15 -9.31
C GLU A 369 6.66 -0.44 -9.54
N TRP A 370 5.67 -1.06 -10.19
CA TRP A 370 4.42 -0.40 -10.60
C TRP A 370 3.70 0.35 -9.44
N TYR A 371 3.62 -0.24 -8.24
CA TYR A 371 3.00 0.37 -7.04
C TYR A 371 3.99 1.15 -6.16
N ARG A 372 5.30 1.10 -6.45
CA ARG A 372 6.34 1.72 -5.62
C ARG A 372 6.18 3.25 -5.45
N PRO A 373 5.70 4.01 -6.45
CA PRO A 373 5.42 5.43 -6.25
C PRO A 373 4.27 5.68 -5.25
N VAL A 374 3.26 4.79 -5.18
CA VAL A 374 2.16 4.88 -4.20
C VAL A 374 2.69 4.67 -2.78
N THR A 375 3.47 3.62 -2.54
CA THR A 375 4.06 3.36 -1.21
C THR A 375 5.02 4.47 -0.79
N LYS A 376 5.84 5.00 -1.71
CA LYS A 376 6.67 6.20 -1.46
C LYS A 376 5.83 7.42 -1.06
N ALA A 377 4.75 7.70 -1.80
CA ALA A 377 3.87 8.84 -1.50
C ALA A 377 3.18 8.69 -0.13
N TRP A 378 2.70 7.49 0.22
CA TRP A 378 2.13 7.19 1.54
C TRP A 378 3.15 7.38 2.67
N ARG A 379 4.36 6.83 2.56
CA ARG A 379 5.43 7.03 3.57
C ARG A 379 5.75 8.51 3.75
N ALA A 380 5.99 9.22 2.65
CA ALA A 380 6.29 10.65 2.66
C ALA A 380 5.16 11.45 3.35
N ALA A 381 3.90 11.08 3.08
CA ALA A 381 2.70 11.63 3.69
C ALA A 381 2.46 11.21 5.17
N GLN A 382 3.36 10.45 5.77
CA GLN A 382 3.26 9.92 7.13
C GLN A 382 2.03 9.02 7.32
N ILE A 383 1.85 8.10 6.37
CA ILE A 383 0.86 7.03 6.38
C ILE A 383 1.62 5.71 6.38
N PHE A 384 1.39 4.86 7.38
CA PHE A 384 2.05 3.55 7.51
C PHE A 384 1.49 2.54 6.49
N PRO A 385 2.29 2.02 5.56
CA PRO A 385 1.83 1.11 4.51
C PRO A 385 2.05 -0.35 4.92
N GLU A 386 1.11 -0.91 5.68
CA GLU A 386 1.10 -2.36 5.95
C GLU A 386 0.78 -3.10 4.64
N PHE A 387 1.47 -4.22 4.41
CA PHE A 387 1.10 -5.20 3.38
C PHE A 387 1.24 -6.63 3.90
N SER A 388 0.28 -7.48 3.56
CA SER A 388 0.39 -8.91 3.83
C SER A 388 1.43 -9.54 2.89
N ALA A 389 2.36 -10.34 3.42
CA ALA A 389 3.47 -10.91 2.65
C ALA A 389 3.00 -11.83 1.49
N GLY A 390 1.77 -12.33 1.60
CA GLY A 390 1.05 -13.15 0.65
C GLY A 390 1.09 -14.64 0.99
N ASN A 391 0.27 -15.40 0.27
CA ASN A 391 0.01 -16.82 0.47
C ASN A 391 0.47 -17.65 -0.74
N THR A 392 0.86 -18.91 -0.52
CA THR A 392 1.21 -19.83 -1.61
C THR A 392 0.06 -20.05 -2.59
N THR A 393 0.36 -20.02 -3.88
CA THR A 393 -0.57 -20.32 -4.98
C THR A 393 0.07 -21.28 -6.00
N LEU A 394 -0.70 -21.73 -6.99
CA LEU A 394 -0.16 -22.53 -8.10
C LEU A 394 0.92 -21.80 -8.92
N SER A 395 0.88 -20.47 -8.99
CA SER A 395 1.87 -19.64 -9.70
C SER A 395 2.99 -19.13 -8.78
N ASN A 396 2.83 -19.26 -7.46
CA ASN A 396 3.83 -18.90 -6.46
C ASN A 396 3.82 -19.91 -5.30
N PRO A 397 4.52 -21.06 -5.41
CA PRO A 397 4.47 -22.14 -4.43
C PRO A 397 5.26 -21.83 -3.13
N GLY A 398 5.72 -20.59 -2.93
CA GLY A 398 6.49 -20.18 -1.76
C GLY A 398 7.98 -20.47 -1.88
N GLY A 399 8.67 -20.52 -0.73
CA GLY A 399 10.13 -20.64 -0.67
C GLY A 399 10.87 -19.28 -0.74
N PRO A 400 12.21 -19.25 -0.82
CA PRO A 400 12.96 -18.00 -0.79
C PRO A 400 12.66 -17.08 -1.97
N GLY A 401 12.52 -15.77 -1.71
CA GLY A 401 12.23 -14.76 -2.74
C GLY A 401 10.77 -14.71 -3.20
N SER A 402 9.86 -15.35 -2.47
CA SER A 402 8.46 -15.54 -2.87
C SER A 402 7.49 -14.46 -2.39
N VAL A 403 7.90 -13.54 -1.50
CA VAL A 403 7.03 -12.44 -1.03
C VAL A 403 6.43 -11.68 -2.21
N ALA A 404 5.11 -11.51 -2.16
CA ALA A 404 4.35 -10.87 -3.22
C ALA A 404 4.66 -9.37 -3.31
N ASN A 405 4.61 -8.81 -4.51
CA ASN A 405 4.54 -7.36 -4.71
C ASN A 405 3.10 -6.88 -4.41
N PRO A 406 2.84 -5.77 -3.69
CA PRO A 406 3.82 -4.76 -3.24
C PRO A 406 4.53 -5.02 -1.90
N ALA A 407 4.18 -6.06 -1.14
CA ALA A 407 4.82 -6.34 0.16
C ALA A 407 6.35 -6.52 0.08
N ASN A 408 6.85 -6.96 -1.08
CA ASN A 408 8.29 -7.12 -1.34
C ASN A 408 9.05 -5.81 -1.67
N LEU A 409 8.38 -4.65 -1.67
CA LEU A 409 9.01 -3.34 -1.86
C LEU A 409 9.70 -2.85 -0.57
N PRO A 410 10.80 -2.08 -0.65
CA PRO A 410 11.45 -1.48 0.51
C PRO A 410 10.50 -0.56 1.29
N GLU A 411 9.58 0.11 0.59
CA GLU A 411 8.69 1.09 1.19
C GLU A 411 7.41 0.51 1.81
N ALA A 412 7.14 -0.79 1.64
CA ALA A 412 5.99 -1.49 2.23
C ALA A 412 6.43 -2.29 3.47
N TYR A 413 5.64 -2.29 4.55
CA TYR A 413 5.95 -3.07 5.74
C TYR A 413 5.23 -4.42 5.71
N ALA A 414 5.98 -5.50 5.48
CA ALA A 414 5.42 -6.81 5.19
C ALA A 414 5.17 -7.66 6.45
N THR A 415 3.98 -8.24 6.55
CA THR A 415 3.59 -9.15 7.65
C THR A 415 3.42 -10.60 7.16
N GLY A 416 4.20 -11.52 7.74
CA GLY A 416 4.04 -12.97 7.60
C GLY A 416 3.08 -13.59 8.62
N ALA A 417 2.67 -14.84 8.39
CA ALA A 417 1.68 -15.53 9.21
C ALA A 417 2.28 -16.61 10.11
N THR A 418 1.86 -16.65 11.38
CA THR A 418 2.13 -17.76 12.32
C THR A 418 0.86 -18.40 12.85
N ASP A 419 0.97 -19.65 13.31
CA ASP A 419 -0.06 -20.35 14.06
C ASP A 419 -0.06 -19.99 15.57
N VAL A 420 -0.99 -20.59 16.31
CA VAL A 420 -1.10 -20.45 17.79
C VAL A 420 0.17 -20.91 18.53
N ASN A 421 0.97 -21.77 17.93
CA ASN A 421 2.22 -22.34 18.47
C ASN A 421 3.47 -21.54 18.04
N ASN A 422 3.32 -20.36 17.42
CA ASN A 422 4.39 -19.56 16.82
C ASN A 422 5.13 -20.23 15.66
N LYS A 423 4.57 -21.28 15.05
CA LYS A 423 5.15 -21.89 13.84
C LYS A 423 4.81 -21.04 12.62
N LEU A 424 5.77 -20.88 11.71
CA LEU A 424 5.54 -20.25 10.41
C LEU A 424 4.44 -21.01 9.66
N ALA A 425 3.40 -20.31 9.21
CA ALA A 425 2.34 -20.93 8.45
C ALA A 425 2.90 -21.49 7.12
N SER A 426 2.46 -22.69 6.73
CA SER A 426 2.95 -23.39 5.54
C SER A 426 2.78 -22.56 4.26
N PHE A 427 1.67 -21.82 4.17
CA PHE A 427 1.33 -20.92 3.06
C PHE A 427 2.07 -19.57 3.10
N SER A 428 2.72 -19.18 4.20
CA SER A 428 3.32 -17.84 4.30
C SER A 428 4.49 -17.71 3.33
N LEU A 429 4.42 -16.71 2.44
CA LEU A 429 5.50 -16.38 1.52
C LEU A 429 6.70 -15.78 2.28
N ARG A 430 7.91 -15.95 1.71
CA ARG A 430 9.20 -15.81 2.42
C ARG A 430 10.21 -15.01 1.60
N GLY A 431 11.03 -14.22 2.27
CA GLY A 431 12.07 -13.39 1.64
C GLY A 431 13.29 -14.17 1.15
N PRO A 432 14.39 -13.49 0.76
CA PRO A 432 14.57 -12.04 0.84
C PRO A 432 13.70 -11.27 -0.16
N SER A 433 13.64 -9.94 -0.03
CA SER A 433 13.10 -9.08 -1.09
C SER A 433 13.96 -9.17 -2.36
N PRO A 434 13.43 -8.84 -3.55
CA PRO A 434 14.25 -8.69 -4.75
C PRO A 434 15.28 -7.54 -4.65
N TYR A 435 15.22 -6.73 -3.59
CA TYR A 435 16.18 -5.67 -3.25
C TYR A 435 17.24 -6.14 -2.22
N GLY A 436 17.19 -7.39 -1.76
CA GLY A 436 18.16 -8.00 -0.83
C GLY A 436 17.83 -7.83 0.66
N GLU A 437 16.68 -7.25 0.98
CA GLU A 437 16.25 -7.00 2.37
C GLU A 437 15.57 -8.23 2.99
N VAL A 438 15.49 -8.27 4.32
CA VAL A 438 14.69 -9.28 5.02
C VAL A 438 13.21 -8.96 4.81
N LYS A 439 12.47 -9.91 4.23
CA LYS A 439 11.01 -9.90 4.15
C LYS A 439 10.46 -11.25 4.63
N PRO A 440 9.26 -11.33 5.23
CA PRO A 440 8.54 -10.19 5.80
C PRO A 440 9.37 -9.46 6.87
N GLU A 441 9.09 -8.20 7.16
CA GLU A 441 9.72 -7.53 8.32
C GLU A 441 9.28 -8.19 9.63
N ILE A 442 8.04 -8.64 9.71
CA ILE A 442 7.43 -9.10 10.95
C ILE A 442 6.49 -10.28 10.72
N SER A 443 6.13 -10.99 11.79
CA SER A 443 5.08 -11.99 11.80
C SER A 443 3.97 -11.64 12.77
N ALA A 444 2.75 -12.06 12.44
CA ALA A 444 1.58 -11.97 13.30
C ALA A 444 0.69 -13.22 13.15
N PRO A 445 -0.28 -13.45 14.07
CA PRO A 445 -1.21 -14.58 13.96
C PRO A 445 -2.02 -14.55 12.65
N GLY A 446 -1.94 -15.63 11.86
CA GLY A 446 -2.60 -15.70 10.55
C GLY A 446 -3.23 -17.05 10.21
N VAL A 447 -3.36 -17.96 11.17
CA VAL A 447 -3.94 -19.30 11.03
C VAL A 447 -5.10 -19.44 12.01
N ASN A 448 -6.26 -19.96 11.58
CA ASN A 448 -7.50 -20.06 12.37
C ASN A 448 -7.85 -18.74 13.10
N ILE A 449 -7.98 -17.65 12.33
CA ILE A 449 -8.31 -16.33 12.87
C ILE A 449 -9.82 -16.08 12.80
N ARG A 450 -10.40 -15.76 13.96
CA ARG A 450 -11.81 -15.34 14.09
C ARG A 450 -11.93 -13.83 13.97
N SER A 451 -12.88 -13.37 13.15
CA SER A 451 -13.18 -11.95 12.98
C SER A 451 -14.63 -11.73 12.50
N SER A 452 -14.99 -10.49 12.21
CA SER A 452 -16.28 -10.09 11.64
C SER A 452 -16.41 -10.45 10.16
N VAL A 453 -17.57 -10.91 9.74
CA VAL A 453 -17.92 -11.13 8.32
C VAL A 453 -19.30 -10.53 8.02
N PRO A 454 -19.68 -10.29 6.75
CA PRO A 454 -20.94 -9.67 6.38
C PRO A 454 -22.17 -10.41 6.92
N GLY A 455 -23.26 -9.68 7.17
CA GLY A 455 -24.45 -10.18 7.85
C GLY A 455 -24.44 -9.94 9.36
N GLY A 456 -23.48 -9.17 9.89
CA GLY A 456 -23.39 -8.89 11.33
C GLY A 456 -22.92 -10.07 12.20
N VAL A 457 -22.21 -11.05 11.62
CA VAL A 457 -21.79 -12.29 12.28
C VAL A 457 -20.27 -12.46 12.30
N TYR A 458 -19.79 -13.43 13.07
CA TYR A 458 -18.36 -13.72 13.23
C TYR A 458 -18.03 -15.11 12.71
N GLU A 459 -16.91 -15.25 12.01
CA GLU A 459 -16.44 -16.52 11.45
C GLU A 459 -14.98 -16.78 11.84
N GLY A 460 -14.68 -18.02 12.24
CA GLY A 460 -13.34 -18.52 12.56
C GLY A 460 -12.73 -19.31 11.40
N GLY A 461 -11.56 -19.90 11.60
CA GLY A 461 -10.96 -20.79 10.61
C GLY A 461 -10.29 -20.10 9.42
N TRP A 462 -10.23 -18.77 9.34
CA TRP A 462 -9.60 -18.07 8.21
C TRP A 462 -8.06 -18.15 8.31
N ASN A 463 -7.42 -18.57 7.22
CA ASN A 463 -5.98 -18.80 7.12
C ASN A 463 -5.35 -17.96 6.00
N GLY A 464 -4.50 -17.01 6.37
CA GLY A 464 -3.77 -16.19 5.42
C GLY A 464 -2.88 -15.14 6.10
N THR A 465 -1.84 -14.71 5.41
CA THR A 465 -1.11 -13.47 5.74
C THR A 465 -2.05 -12.26 5.75
N SER A 466 -3.11 -12.30 4.94
CA SER A 466 -4.26 -11.38 4.98
C SER A 466 -4.86 -11.18 6.38
N MET A 467 -4.83 -12.20 7.25
CA MET A 467 -5.30 -12.13 8.64
C MET A 467 -4.19 -11.73 9.62
N ALA A 468 -2.92 -11.93 9.25
CA ALA A 468 -1.76 -11.50 10.03
C ALA A 468 -1.54 -9.99 9.92
N GLY A 469 -1.50 -9.45 8.69
CA GLY A 469 -1.36 -8.02 8.37
C GLY A 469 -2.16 -7.04 9.24
N PRO A 470 -3.48 -7.23 9.41
CA PRO A 470 -4.32 -6.32 10.20
C PRO A 470 -3.96 -6.26 11.69
N HIS A 471 -3.25 -7.26 12.23
CA HIS A 471 -2.69 -7.13 13.57
C HIS A 471 -1.55 -6.09 13.62
N THR A 472 -0.68 -6.08 12.62
CA THR A 472 0.40 -5.09 12.48
C THR A 472 -0.17 -3.70 12.24
N ALA A 473 -1.22 -3.59 11.41
CA ALA A 473 -1.94 -2.32 11.21
C ALA A 473 -2.56 -1.79 12.50
N GLY A 474 -3.20 -2.65 13.29
CA GLY A 474 -3.71 -2.30 14.62
C GLY A 474 -2.60 -1.93 15.62
N LEU A 475 -1.46 -2.63 15.61
CA LEU A 475 -0.31 -2.28 16.44
C LEU A 475 0.24 -0.89 16.09
N ALA A 476 0.37 -0.56 14.81
CA ALA A 476 0.76 0.78 14.37
C ALA A 476 -0.20 1.85 14.93
N ALA A 477 -1.51 1.56 15.01
CA ALA A 477 -2.49 2.45 15.64
C ALA A 477 -2.34 2.58 17.17
N LEU A 478 -2.02 1.50 17.89
CA LEU A 478 -1.70 1.57 19.33
C LEU A 478 -0.47 2.45 19.59
N LEU A 479 0.58 2.28 18.76
CA LEU A 479 1.82 3.08 18.83
C LEU A 479 1.57 4.56 18.50
N LEU A 480 0.75 4.85 17.49
CA LEU A 480 0.40 6.21 17.10
C LEU A 480 -0.46 6.93 18.15
N GLN A 481 -1.29 6.23 18.92
CA GLN A 481 -1.93 6.84 20.10
C GLN A 481 -0.90 7.09 21.22
N ALA A 482 -0.02 6.13 21.49
CA ALA A 482 0.99 6.25 22.54
C ALA A 482 1.99 7.40 22.28
N LYS A 483 2.39 7.59 21.02
CA LYS A 483 3.33 8.63 20.59
C LYS A 483 2.98 9.15 19.19
N PRO A 484 2.05 10.12 19.09
CA PRO A 484 1.57 10.64 17.80
C PRO A 484 2.65 11.27 16.90
N SER A 485 3.83 11.57 17.45
CA SER A 485 4.97 12.12 16.71
C SER A 485 5.80 11.11 15.91
N LEU A 486 5.63 9.79 16.13
CA LEU A 486 6.43 8.76 15.44
C LEU A 486 6.30 8.87 13.91
N THR A 487 7.43 8.99 13.20
CA THR A 487 7.45 8.84 11.74
C THR A 487 7.21 7.39 11.33
N VAL A 488 6.96 7.12 10.04
CA VAL A 488 6.80 5.74 9.53
C VAL A 488 8.04 4.90 9.84
N ASP A 489 9.25 5.41 9.54
CA ASP A 489 10.50 4.69 9.83
C ASP A 489 10.67 4.39 11.34
N GLN A 490 10.21 5.28 12.22
CA GLN A 490 10.23 5.07 13.67
C GLN A 490 9.19 4.07 14.16
N LEU A 491 8.02 3.98 13.50
CA LEU A 491 7.03 2.92 13.77
C LEU A 491 7.61 1.56 13.42
N GLU A 492 8.20 1.43 12.24
CA GLU A 492 8.80 0.19 11.75
C GLU A 492 9.98 -0.26 12.63
N ASP A 493 10.85 0.67 13.02
CA ASP A 493 11.96 0.41 13.92
C ASP A 493 11.49 -0.08 15.30
N VAL A 494 10.45 0.53 15.86
CA VAL A 494 9.84 0.12 17.13
C VAL A 494 9.21 -1.28 17.02
N ILE A 495 8.37 -1.52 16.00
CA ILE A 495 7.71 -2.82 15.80
C ILE A 495 8.76 -3.92 15.62
N SER A 496 9.78 -3.68 14.80
CA SER A 496 10.85 -4.64 14.50
C SER A 496 11.72 -4.95 15.72
N LYS A 497 12.16 -3.93 16.48
CA LYS A 497 13.07 -4.10 17.64
C LYS A 497 12.40 -4.66 18.89
N THR A 498 11.07 -4.55 18.99
CA THR A 498 10.31 -5.06 20.14
C THR A 498 9.59 -6.38 19.87
N ALA A 499 9.70 -6.91 18.65
CA ALA A 499 9.27 -8.24 18.27
C ALA A 499 9.82 -9.32 19.23
N THR A 500 9.00 -10.33 19.53
CA THR A 500 9.49 -11.57 20.16
C THR A 500 10.19 -12.41 19.08
N PRO A 501 11.53 -12.61 19.14
CA PRO A 501 12.26 -13.29 18.07
C PRO A 501 11.78 -14.73 17.87
N LEU A 502 11.54 -15.12 16.60
CA LEU A 502 11.12 -16.47 16.24
C LEU A 502 12.16 -17.17 15.37
N THR A 503 12.37 -18.45 15.65
CA THR A 503 13.32 -19.34 14.98
C THR A 503 12.77 -20.76 14.90
N ASP A 504 13.25 -21.54 13.92
CA ASP A 504 12.98 -22.96 13.80
C ASP A 504 14.19 -23.73 13.22
N SER A 505 13.99 -24.98 12.80
CA SER A 505 15.05 -25.84 12.26
C SER A 505 15.64 -25.35 10.92
N GLN A 506 14.84 -24.59 10.13
CA GLN A 506 15.22 -23.94 8.88
C GLN A 506 15.78 -22.53 9.15
N TYR A 507 15.14 -21.75 10.02
CA TYR A 507 15.46 -20.36 10.35
C TYR A 507 16.05 -20.25 11.76
N ARG A 508 17.34 -20.54 11.92
CA ARG A 508 17.98 -20.74 13.25
C ARG A 508 18.39 -19.44 13.99
N THR A 509 18.15 -18.29 13.40
CA THR A 509 18.55 -16.95 13.89
C THR A 509 17.45 -15.94 13.60
N SER A 510 17.41 -14.82 14.32
CA SER A 510 16.53 -13.68 14.02
C SER A 510 17.38 -12.40 13.86
N PRO A 511 17.04 -11.48 12.93
CA PRO A 511 15.95 -11.58 11.94
C PRO A 511 16.22 -12.67 10.88
N ASN A 512 15.17 -13.12 10.20
CA ASN A 512 15.25 -14.12 9.12
C ASN A 512 14.13 -13.98 8.08
N ASN A 513 14.33 -14.58 6.91
CA ASN A 513 13.39 -14.52 5.78
C ASN A 513 12.10 -15.36 5.93
N GLY A 514 11.88 -16.02 7.07
CA GLY A 514 10.65 -16.73 7.39
C GLY A 514 9.73 -15.89 8.27
N TYR A 515 10.25 -15.47 9.43
CA TYR A 515 9.51 -14.77 10.48
C TYR A 515 9.75 -13.25 10.52
N GLY A 516 10.70 -12.73 9.74
CA GLY A 516 11.20 -11.38 9.92
C GLY A 516 11.99 -11.22 11.21
N TYR A 517 11.77 -10.12 11.93
CA TYR A 517 12.28 -9.91 13.29
C TYR A 517 11.59 -10.81 14.34
N GLY A 518 10.41 -11.37 14.04
CA GLY A 518 9.69 -12.29 14.91
C GLY A 518 8.19 -11.97 15.02
N LEU A 519 7.56 -12.42 16.10
CA LEU A 519 6.15 -12.13 16.40
C LEU A 519 6.00 -10.72 16.96
N ILE A 520 5.04 -9.94 16.48
CA ILE A 520 4.67 -8.65 17.10
C ILE A 520 4.35 -8.78 18.60
N ASP A 521 4.82 -7.82 19.40
CA ASP A 521 4.50 -7.70 20.82
C ASP A 521 4.02 -6.27 21.11
N ALA A 522 2.70 -6.09 21.23
CA ALA A 522 2.09 -4.79 21.40
C ALA A 522 2.48 -4.12 22.72
N LEU A 523 2.68 -4.91 23.77
CA LEU A 523 3.05 -4.42 25.09
C LEU A 523 4.50 -3.93 25.12
N ALA A 524 5.42 -4.70 24.53
CA ALA A 524 6.83 -4.30 24.42
C ALA A 524 6.97 -3.04 23.55
N ALA A 525 6.31 -3.02 22.38
CA ALA A 525 6.30 -1.90 21.45
C ALA A 525 5.78 -0.60 22.09
N VAL A 526 4.62 -0.64 22.77
CA VAL A 526 4.05 0.56 23.40
C VAL A 526 4.87 1.01 24.62
N ASN A 527 5.38 0.09 25.43
CA ASN A 527 6.25 0.46 26.54
C ASN A 527 7.56 1.12 26.07
N SER A 528 8.11 0.74 24.90
CA SER A 528 9.37 1.33 24.41
C SER A 528 9.23 2.79 23.94
N VAL A 529 8.01 3.29 23.73
CA VAL A 529 7.75 4.67 23.27
C VAL A 529 7.18 5.60 24.35
N LEU A 530 6.67 5.03 25.45
CA LEU A 530 6.17 5.76 26.62
C LEU A 530 7.26 6.14 27.64
N ASN A 531 8.40 5.46 27.60
CA ASN A 531 9.55 5.67 28.50
C ASN A 531 10.51 6.77 27.99
#